data_AF-A0A948XNC8-F1
#
_entry.id   AF-A0A948XNC8-F1
#
_cell.length_a   1.000
_cell.length_b   1.000
_cell.length_c   1.000
_cell.angle_alpha   90.00
_cell.angle_beta   90.00
_cell.angle_gamma   90.00
#
_symmetry.space_group_name_H-M   'P 1'
#
loop_
_entity.id
_entity.type
_entity.pdbx_description
1 polymer ?
#
loop_
_entity_poly.entity_id
_entity_poly.type
_entity_poly.pdbx_seq_one_letter_code
_entity_poly.pdbx_strand_id
1 'polypeptide(L)' 'MTHHEQLKRDIEALRDTIRLEWQDVEAKDLAAHERLDLITHIKWCVNELSLLLQKFEHLEQFGHRSA' A
#
# COMPACT_ATOMS: atom_id res chain seq x y z
N MET A 1 0.28 7.23 19.86
CA MET A 1 0.37 7.23 18.40
C MET A 1 -0.92 7.84 17.86
N THR A 2 -0.80 8.84 17.02
CA THR A 2 -1.95 9.53 16.42
C THR A 2 -2.49 8.72 15.25
N HIS A 3 -3.75 8.97 14.87
CA HIS A 3 -4.36 8.37 13.68
C HIS A 3 -3.54 8.67 12.41
N HIS A 4 -2.90 9.84 12.35
CA HIS A 4 -2.00 10.25 11.27
C HIS A 4 -0.73 9.39 11.18
N GLU A 5 -0.08 9.17 12.33
CA GLU A 5 1.13 8.34 12.41
C GLU A 5 0.83 6.88 12.05
N GLN A 6 -0.35 6.36 12.44
CA GLN A 6 -0.79 5.02 12.06
C GLN A 6 -0.97 4.91 10.54
N LEU A 7 -1.70 5.85 9.93
CA LEU A 7 -1.91 5.87 8.48
C LEU A 7 -0.60 5.95 7.69
N LYS A 8 0.36 6.77 8.14
CA LYS A 8 1.69 6.83 7.52
C LYS A 8 2.41 5.49 7.56
N ARG A 9 2.41 4.83 8.73
CA ARG A 9 3.01 3.50 8.90
C ARG A 9 2.34 2.46 8.02
N ASP A 10 1.01 2.47 7.94
CA ASP A 10 0.25 1.51 7.12
C ASP A 10 0.56 1.71 5.63
N ILE A 11 0.62 2.97 5.16
CA ILE A 11 1.02 3.33 3.80
C ILE A 11 2.44 2.85 3.50
N GLU A 12 3.39 3.11 4.41
CA GLU A 12 4.79 2.69 4.26
C GLU A 12 4.93 1.17 4.20
N ALA A 13 4.27 0.45 5.11
CA ALA A 13 4.29 -1.01 5.15
C ALA A 13 3.73 -1.60 3.84
N LEU A 14 2.60 -1.07 3.37
CA LEU A 14 1.94 -1.57 2.17
C LEU A 14 2.76 -1.29 0.90
N ARG A 15 3.41 -0.11 0.83
CA ARG A 15 4.36 0.22 -0.24
C ARG A 15 5.54 -0.76 -0.25
N ASP A 16 6.08 -1.09 0.92
CA ASP A 16 7.22 -1.98 1.04
C ASP A 16 6.84 -3.42 0.66
N THR A 17 5.63 -3.89 1.01
CA THR A 17 5.07 -5.17 0.54
C THR A 17 4.99 -5.22 -0.99
N ILE A 18 4.37 -4.21 -1.62
CA ILE A 18 4.26 -4.12 -3.09
C ILE A 18 5.65 -4.21 -3.73
N ARG A 19 6.63 -3.48 -3.18
CA ARG A 19 8.00 -3.48 -3.71
C ARG A 19 8.64 -4.86 -3.62
N LEU A 20 8.53 -5.54 -2.49
CA LEU A 20 9.13 -6.85 -2.28
C LEU A 20 8.49 -7.91 -3.17
N GLU A 21 7.17 -7.91 -3.28
CA GLU A 21 6.47 -8.87 -4.15
C GLU A 21 6.73 -8.60 -5.63
N TRP A 22 6.85 -7.34 -6.04
CA TRP A 22 7.25 -7.02 -7.40
C TRP A 22 8.68 -7.52 -7.72
N GLN A 23 9.61 -7.35 -6.78
CA GLN A 23 10.96 -7.92 -6.90
C GLN A 23 10.93 -9.44 -7.02
N ASP A 24 10.07 -10.11 -6.25
CA ASP A 24 9.89 -11.55 -6.35
C ASP A 24 9.36 -11.98 -7.72
N VAL A 25 8.38 -11.24 -8.27
CA VAL A 25 7.85 -11.48 -9.62
C VAL A 25 8.94 -11.34 -10.70
N GLU A 26 9.84 -10.37 -10.56
CA GLU A 26 10.90 -10.12 -11.54
C GLU A 26 12.11 -11.05 -11.40
N ALA A 27 12.50 -11.37 -10.17
CA ALA A 27 13.77 -12.05 -9.88
C ALA A 27 13.65 -13.57 -9.73
N LYS A 28 12.47 -14.10 -9.39
CA LYS A 28 12.28 -15.54 -9.15
C LYS A 28 11.74 -16.26 -10.39
N ASP A 29 12.23 -17.47 -10.60
CA ASP A 29 11.66 -18.40 -11.57
C ASP A 29 10.41 -19.07 -10.98
N LEU A 30 9.30 -18.34 -11.01
CA LEU A 30 8.01 -18.73 -10.45
C LEU A 30 7.21 -19.56 -11.45
N ALA A 31 6.49 -20.55 -10.96
CA ALA A 31 5.44 -21.18 -11.76
C ALA A 31 4.36 -20.16 -12.14
N ALA A 32 3.67 -20.42 -13.26
CA ALA A 32 2.67 -19.48 -13.79
C ALA A 32 1.55 -19.14 -12.78
N HIS A 33 1.16 -20.10 -11.93
CA HIS A 33 0.14 -19.89 -10.91
C HIS A 33 0.67 -19.02 -9.75
N GLU A 34 1.89 -19.29 -9.25
CA GLU A 34 2.52 -18.48 -8.19
C GLU A 34 2.72 -17.02 -8.64
N ARG A 35 3.14 -16.83 -9.90
CA ARG A 35 3.25 -15.50 -10.51
C ARG A 35 1.89 -14.79 -10.57
N LEU A 36 0.84 -15.51 -10.95
CA LEU A 36 -0.52 -14.95 -11.01
C LEU A 36 -1.03 -14.56 -9.62
N ASP A 37 -0.76 -15.38 -8.61
CA ASP A 37 -1.16 -15.12 -7.22
C ASP A 37 -0.46 -13.87 -6.69
N LEU A 38 0.86 -13.73 -6.90
CA LEU A 38 1.60 -12.53 -6.54
C LEU A 38 1.08 -11.28 -7.26
N ILE A 39 0.87 -11.35 -8.58
CA ILE A 39 0.31 -10.21 -9.33
C ILE A 39 -1.08 -9.83 -8.81
N THR A 40 -1.89 -10.82 -8.45
CA THR A 40 -3.23 -10.60 -7.89
C THR A 40 -3.15 -9.92 -6.53
N HIS A 41 -2.25 -10.37 -5.66
CA HIS A 41 -2.03 -9.78 -4.36
C HIS A 41 -1.48 -8.35 -4.46
N ILE A 42 -0.49 -8.11 -5.33
CA ILE A 42 0.04 -6.77 -5.62
C ILE A 42 -1.08 -5.82 -6.05
N LYS A 43 -2.00 -6.25 -6.94
CA LYS A 43 -3.15 -5.43 -7.35
C LYS A 43 -4.06 -5.08 -6.18
N TRP A 44 -4.30 -6.04 -5.28
CA TRP A 44 -5.06 -5.79 -4.06
C TRP A 44 -4.34 -4.77 -3.17
N CYS A 45 -3.03 -4.91 -2.95
CA CYS A 45 -2.25 -3.96 -2.16
C CYS A 45 -2.27 -2.54 -2.76
N VAL A 46 -2.18 -2.41 -4.09
CA VAL A 46 -2.28 -1.10 -4.77
C VAL A 46 -3.65 -0.45 -4.53
N ASN A 47 -4.73 -1.24 -4.55
CA ASN A 47 -6.06 -0.73 -4.24
C ASN A 47 -6.17 -0.26 -2.78
N GLU A 48 -5.68 -1.07 -1.82
CA GLU A 48 -5.66 -0.68 -0.41
C GLU A 48 -4.83 0.59 -0.18
N LEU A 49 -3.68 0.72 -0.87
CA LEU A 49 -2.82 1.91 -0.78
C LEU A 49 -3.56 3.16 -1.25
N SER A 50 -4.31 3.06 -2.36
CA SER A 50 -5.14 4.16 -2.86
C SER A 50 -6.18 4.61 -1.82
N LEU A 51 -6.83 3.66 -1.14
CA LEU A 51 -7.80 3.96 -0.08
C LEU A 51 -7.15 4.63 1.14
N LEU A 52 -5.97 4.18 1.54
CA LEU A 52 -5.23 4.78 2.66
C LEU A 52 -4.77 6.20 2.32
N LEU A 53 -4.31 6.44 1.09
CA LEU A 53 -3.94 7.77 0.61
C LEU A 53 -5.14 8.71 0.60
N GLN A 54 -6.31 8.28 0.13
CA GLN A 54 -7.53 9.09 0.19
C GLN A 54 -7.89 9.46 1.64
N LYS A 55 -7.82 8.50 2.57
CA LYS A 55 -8.05 8.78 4.00
C LYS A 55 -7.05 9.79 4.55
N PHE A 56 -5.79 9.68 4.14
CA PHE A 56 -4.72 10.58 4.53
C PHE A 56 -4.96 12.01 4.01
N GLU A 57 -5.30 12.16 2.73
CA GLU A 57 -5.65 13.45 2.11
C GLU A 57 -6.86 14.10 2.81
N HIS A 58 -7.88 13.32 3.14
CA HIS A 58 -9.02 13.83 3.90
C HIS A 58 -8.59 14.38 5.26
N LEU A 59 -7.74 13.69 6.01
CA LEU A 59 -7.25 14.19 7.29
C LEU A 59 -6.45 15.49 7.16
N GLU A 60 -5.62 15.62 6.14
CA GLU A 60 -4.85 16.86 5.88
C GLU A 60 -5.79 18.03 5.51
N GLN A 61 -6.85 17.78 4.74
CA GLN A 61 -7.82 18.80 4.34
C GLN A 61 -8.70 19.30 5.50
N PHE A 62 -9.06 18.42 6.45
CA PHE A 62 -9.88 18.78 7.60
C PHE A 62 -9.06 19.23 8.81
N GLY A 63 -7.79 18.85 8.93
CA GLY A 63 -6.88 19.32 9.97
C GLY A 63 -6.53 20.81 9.88
N HIS A 64 -6.65 21.42 8.70
CA HIS A 64 -6.36 22.85 8.48
C HIS A 64 -7.54 23.80 8.71
N ARG A 65 -8.76 23.32 8.97
CA ARG A 65 -9.96 24.16 9.16
C ARG A 65 -10.26 24.56 10.61
N SER A 66 -9.31 24.40 11.52
CA SER A 66 -9.51 24.72 12.95
C SER A 66 -8.37 25.53 13.58
N ALA A 67 -7.66 26.35 12.80
CA ALA A 67 -6.73 27.35 13.30
C ALA A 67 -7.25 28.77 13.00
#